data_AF-A0A1G1FXS8-F1
#
_entry.id   AF-A0A1G1FXS8-F1
#
_cell.length_a   1.000
_cell.length_b   1.000
_cell.length_c   1.000
_cell.angle_alpha   90.00
_cell.angle_beta   90.00
_cell.angle_gamma   90.00
#
_symmetry.space_group_name_H-M   'P 1'
#
loop_
_entity.id
_entity.type
_entity.pdbx_description
1 polymer ?
#
loop_
_entity_poly.entity_id
_entity_poly.type
_entity_poly.pdbx_seq_one_letter_code
_entity_poly.pdbx_strand_id
1 'polypeptide(L)'
;MTFTQMASQQTKKADPAKHVNFTQGMILGVDEFVQEFTYLSGRDQWINRDLMGYGTVSGLSVNAPVKKNKDNIDETWVEVSAGSAVSPRGLMIRVPRAQCANLTDWLAKQDENTLNEKLEGSPSNTLPVYVTLAYTDCLTDDVPIPGEPCRSEDELEAPSRLKDGFVLELSLDPPAQCEEDALRKYVQWLADSIHLTADASAPDVESFRRAIRDAVHIASPPCPALEFGISSPPTNFTINVGELSTYLRAAFLLWVTEFRPYWKIEPNEPGPGCGETASASQASEETVPNKVLLARLEVPMTGNEPGGEVTINEDNRPYLLHLRMLQEWMLCREGKQD
;
A
#
# COMPACT_ATOMS: atom_id res chain seq x y z
N MET A 1 -20.99 40.36 34.09
CA MET A 1 -21.22 38.89 34.01
C MET A 1 -20.04 38.31 33.28
N THR A 2 -19.27 37.44 33.95
CA THR A 2 -18.05 36.87 33.40
C THR A 2 -18.41 35.56 32.73
N PHE A 3 -18.27 35.47 31.42
CA PHE A 3 -18.48 34.23 30.69
C PHE A 3 -17.21 33.37 30.82
N THR A 4 -17.36 32.20 31.42
CA THR A 4 -16.31 31.18 31.47
C THR A 4 -16.17 30.58 30.08
N GLN A 5 -15.03 30.83 29.44
CA GLN A 5 -14.62 30.15 28.21
C GLN A 5 -14.55 28.65 28.52
N MET A 6 -15.42 27.85 27.91
CA MET A 6 -15.31 26.39 28.01
C MET A 6 -13.99 26.00 27.33
N ALA A 7 -13.11 25.37 28.11
CA ALA A 7 -11.87 24.84 27.60
C ALA A 7 -12.19 23.86 26.46
N SER A 8 -11.62 24.12 25.28
CA SER A 8 -11.52 23.13 24.21
C SER A 8 -10.81 21.91 24.79
N GLN A 9 -11.57 20.86 25.14
CA GLN A 9 -10.98 19.57 25.44
C GLN A 9 -10.26 19.13 24.17
N GLN A 10 -8.93 19.07 24.22
CA GLN A 10 -8.15 18.41 23.20
C GLN A 10 -8.65 16.97 23.12
N THR A 11 -9.36 16.65 22.04
CA THR A 11 -9.77 15.30 21.71
C THR A 11 -8.50 14.49 21.56
N LYS A 12 -8.27 13.56 22.50
CA LYS A 12 -7.20 12.57 22.35
C LYS A 12 -7.51 11.78 21.08
N LYS A 13 -6.51 11.64 20.19
CA LYS A 13 -6.63 10.79 18.99
C LYS A 13 -7.10 9.40 19.44
N ALA A 14 -8.15 8.90 18.81
CA ALA A 14 -8.69 7.58 19.11
C ALA A 14 -7.66 6.48 18.84
N ASP A 15 -7.63 5.48 19.71
CA ASP A 15 -6.63 4.41 19.70
C ASP A 15 -7.20 3.14 19.05
N PRO A 16 -6.67 2.64 17.91
CA PRO A 16 -7.20 1.46 17.24
C PRO A 16 -7.07 0.16 18.06
N ALA A 17 -6.31 0.15 19.17
CA ALA A 17 -6.18 -1.00 20.06
C ALA A 17 -7.12 -0.93 21.29
N LYS A 18 -7.93 0.12 21.45
CA LYS A 18 -8.82 0.30 22.60
C LYS A 18 -10.30 0.30 22.20
N HIS A 19 -11.08 -0.61 22.78
CA HIS A 19 -12.54 -0.56 22.68
C HIS A 19 -13.16 0.13 23.90
N VAL A 20 -14.39 0.63 23.77
CA VAL A 20 -15.11 1.29 24.86
C VAL A 20 -15.72 0.24 25.79
N ASN A 21 -15.45 0.37 27.09
CA ASN A 21 -16.11 -0.43 28.12
C ASN A 21 -17.43 0.25 28.55
N PHE A 22 -18.53 -0.08 27.88
CA PHE A 22 -19.86 0.47 28.18
C PHE A 22 -20.34 0.03 29.57
N THR A 23 -20.58 0.98 30.46
CA THR A 23 -21.06 0.73 31.83
C THR A 23 -22.40 1.42 32.09
N GLN A 24 -23.20 0.84 32.98
CA GLN A 24 -24.50 1.42 33.32
C GLN A 24 -24.34 2.81 33.92
N GLY A 25 -25.07 3.79 33.37
CA GLY A 25 -25.00 5.19 33.80
C GLY A 25 -23.91 6.00 33.12
N MET A 26 -23.12 5.41 32.21
CA MET A 26 -22.15 6.15 31.40
C MET A 26 -22.86 7.06 30.39
N ILE A 27 -22.40 8.30 30.30
CA ILE A 27 -22.82 9.25 29.26
C ILE A 27 -21.96 9.02 28.03
N LEU A 28 -22.58 8.86 26.87
CA LEU A 28 -21.89 8.63 25.60
C LEU A 28 -21.84 9.93 24.79
N GLY A 29 -20.64 10.38 24.49
CA GLY A 29 -20.37 11.49 23.57
C GLY A 29 -19.78 11.00 22.25
N VAL A 30 -19.41 11.96 21.41
CA VAL A 30 -18.76 11.70 20.11
C VAL A 30 -17.48 10.89 20.28
N ASP A 31 -16.72 11.19 21.33
CA ASP A 31 -15.43 10.55 21.60
C ASP A 31 -15.55 9.03 21.81
N GLU A 32 -16.56 8.56 22.55
CA GLU A 32 -16.79 7.12 22.74
C GLU A 32 -17.15 6.42 21.41
N PHE A 33 -17.96 7.06 20.57
CA PHE A 33 -18.29 6.48 19.26
C PHE A 33 -17.09 6.45 18.34
N VAL A 34 -16.35 7.55 18.24
CA VAL A 34 -15.12 7.65 17.44
C VAL A 34 -14.11 6.60 17.91
N GLN A 35 -13.94 6.42 19.22
CA GLN A 35 -13.07 5.40 19.80
C GLN A 35 -13.50 3.97 19.41
N GLU A 36 -14.77 3.63 19.54
CA GLU A 36 -15.27 2.29 19.19
C GLU A 36 -15.16 2.02 17.68
N PHE A 37 -15.47 3.00 16.82
CA PHE A 37 -15.28 2.88 15.37
C PHE A 37 -13.80 2.75 14.98
N THR A 38 -12.92 3.47 15.66
CA THR A 38 -11.47 3.39 15.44
C THR A 38 -10.94 2.00 15.80
N TYR A 39 -11.44 1.40 16.88
CA TYR A 39 -11.09 0.02 17.24
C TYR A 39 -11.54 -0.99 16.19
N LEU A 40 -12.81 -0.92 15.76
CA LEU A 40 -13.37 -1.85 14.78
C LEU A 40 -12.66 -1.75 13.43
N SER A 41 -12.50 -0.52 12.91
CA SER A 41 -11.79 -0.27 11.66
C SER A 41 -10.30 -0.63 11.75
N GLY A 42 -9.65 -0.37 12.88
CA GLY A 42 -8.27 -0.78 13.14
C GLY A 42 -8.09 -2.30 13.13
N ARG A 43 -9.05 -3.05 13.69
CA ARG A 43 -9.06 -4.51 13.67
C ARG A 43 -9.24 -5.06 12.26
N ASP A 44 -10.11 -4.48 11.46
CA ASP A 44 -10.31 -4.87 10.06
C ASP A 44 -9.06 -4.58 9.21
N GLN A 45 -8.46 -3.39 9.38
CA GLN A 45 -7.20 -3.03 8.74
C GLN A 45 -6.09 -4.02 9.09
N TRP A 46 -5.98 -4.38 10.37
CA TRP A 46 -5.00 -5.35 10.84
C TRP A 46 -5.21 -6.72 10.22
N ILE A 47 -6.45 -7.23 10.23
CA ILE A 47 -6.81 -8.51 9.59
C ILE A 47 -6.43 -8.52 8.11
N ASN A 48 -6.82 -7.47 7.37
CA ASN A 48 -6.52 -7.37 5.95
C ASN A 48 -5.01 -7.39 5.72
N ARG A 49 -4.28 -6.55 6.45
CA ARG A 49 -2.87 -6.35 6.21
C ARG A 49 -2.00 -7.53 6.62
N ASP A 50 -2.33 -8.17 7.74
CA ASP A 50 -1.50 -9.22 8.32
C ASP A 50 -1.81 -10.61 7.77
N LEU A 51 -3.06 -10.88 7.39
CA LEU A 51 -3.46 -12.19 6.87
C LEU A 51 -3.46 -12.25 5.35
N MET A 52 -3.82 -11.15 4.67
CA MET A 52 -3.99 -11.15 3.21
C MET A 52 -2.89 -10.37 2.50
N GLY A 53 -2.36 -9.31 3.11
CA GLY A 53 -1.41 -8.39 2.46
C GLY A 53 -2.12 -7.16 1.92
N TYR A 54 -1.62 -6.58 0.84
CA TYR A 54 -2.23 -5.42 0.18
C TYR A 54 -2.10 -5.51 -1.34
N GLY A 55 -2.82 -4.66 -2.07
CA GLY A 55 -2.81 -4.63 -3.53
C GLY A 55 -4.19 -4.72 -4.16
N THR A 56 -4.22 -4.96 -5.47
CA THR A 56 -5.46 -5.14 -6.23
C THR A 56 -6.16 -6.45 -5.84
N VAL A 57 -7.46 -6.40 -5.57
CA VAL A 57 -8.28 -7.59 -5.26
C VAL A 57 -9.13 -8.00 -6.45
N SER A 58 -9.72 -7.04 -7.15
CA SER A 58 -10.53 -7.29 -8.36
C SER A 58 -10.59 -6.04 -9.25
N GLY A 59 -10.66 -6.22 -10.57
CA GLY A 59 -10.77 -5.11 -11.52
C GLY A 59 -9.52 -4.22 -11.55
N LEU A 60 -9.71 -2.89 -11.64
CA LEU A 60 -8.64 -1.89 -11.67
C LEU A 60 -7.62 -2.10 -12.81
N SER A 61 -8.03 -2.69 -13.92
CA SER A 61 -7.19 -2.81 -15.12
C SER A 61 -6.84 -1.42 -15.66
N VAL A 62 -5.57 -1.20 -16.00
CA VAL A 62 -5.11 0.06 -16.57
C VAL A 62 -4.99 -0.10 -18.09
N ASN A 63 -5.55 0.86 -18.83
CA ASN A 63 -5.41 0.95 -20.29
C ASN A 63 -4.95 2.37 -20.66
N ALA A 64 -4.26 2.50 -21.79
CA ALA A 64 -3.79 3.80 -22.29
C ALA A 64 -4.28 4.11 -23.72
N PRO A 65 -5.60 4.24 -23.95
CA PRO A 65 -6.12 4.46 -25.29
C PRO A 65 -5.79 5.85 -25.81
N VAL A 66 -5.47 5.92 -27.11
CA VAL A 66 -5.44 7.18 -27.87
C VAL A 66 -6.86 7.51 -28.31
N LYS A 67 -7.33 8.72 -27.97
CA LYS A 67 -8.66 9.22 -28.35
C LYS A 67 -8.53 10.55 -29.06
N LYS A 68 -9.47 10.83 -29.96
CA LYS A 68 -9.51 12.11 -30.64
C LYS A 68 -10.27 13.15 -29.83
N ASN A 69 -9.70 14.33 -29.69
CA ASN A 69 -10.38 15.46 -29.08
C ASN A 69 -11.37 16.13 -30.06
N LYS A 70 -12.00 17.23 -29.64
CA LYS A 70 -12.99 17.96 -30.45
C LYS A 70 -12.40 18.53 -31.75
N ASP A 71 -11.09 18.78 -31.76
CA ASP A 71 -10.34 19.30 -32.91
C ASP A 71 -9.69 18.18 -33.73
N ASN A 72 -10.06 16.92 -33.49
CA ASN A 72 -9.58 15.72 -34.19
C ASN A 72 -8.07 15.46 -33.99
N ILE A 73 -7.50 15.99 -32.90
CA ILE A 73 -6.12 15.77 -32.47
C ILE A 73 -6.09 14.54 -31.56
N ASP A 74 -5.08 13.68 -31.75
CA ASP A 74 -4.88 12.49 -30.95
C ASP A 74 -4.37 12.87 -29.55
N GLU A 75 -5.11 12.47 -28.52
CA GLU A 75 -4.78 12.65 -27.11
C GLU A 75 -4.62 11.28 -26.44
N THR A 76 -3.62 11.17 -25.59
CA THR A 76 -3.39 9.93 -24.83
C THR A 76 -4.15 9.99 -23.53
N TRP A 77 -4.99 8.99 -23.27
CA TRP A 77 -5.77 8.87 -22.06
C TRP A 77 -5.26 7.70 -21.22
N VAL A 78 -5.37 7.82 -19.90
CA VAL A 78 -5.23 6.70 -18.97
C VAL A 78 -6.60 6.34 -18.45
N GLU A 79 -7.00 5.09 -18.64
CA GLU A 79 -8.26 4.54 -18.14
C GLU A 79 -8.00 3.48 -17.08
N VAL A 80 -8.70 3.59 -15.95
CA VAL A 80 -8.67 2.58 -14.88
C VAL A 80 -10.08 2.03 -14.73
N SER A 81 -10.26 0.72 -14.88
CA SER A 81 -11.58 0.10 -14.73
C SER A 81 -12.08 0.09 -13.27
N ALA A 82 -13.39 -0.10 -13.09
CA ALA A 82 -13.96 -0.27 -11.76
C ALA A 82 -13.34 -1.50 -11.06
N GLY A 83 -13.25 -1.46 -9.72
CA GLY A 83 -12.65 -2.54 -8.96
C GLY A 83 -12.42 -2.22 -7.49
N SER A 84 -11.61 -3.06 -6.84
CA SER A 84 -11.31 -2.97 -5.42
C SER A 84 -9.85 -3.31 -5.11
N ALA A 85 -9.31 -2.67 -4.09
CA ALA A 85 -7.95 -2.89 -3.59
C ALA A 85 -7.91 -2.82 -2.07
N VAL A 86 -6.81 -3.31 -1.50
CA VAL A 86 -6.41 -3.10 -0.10
C VAL A 86 -5.17 -2.20 -0.10
N SER A 87 -5.18 -1.14 0.70
CA SER A 87 -4.05 -0.21 0.83
C SER A 87 -2.90 -0.81 1.66
N PRO A 88 -1.67 -0.27 1.59
CA PRO A 88 -0.56 -0.69 2.45
C PRO A 88 -0.85 -0.66 3.96
N ARG A 89 -1.84 0.13 4.42
CA ARG A 89 -2.32 0.17 5.81
C ARG A 89 -3.50 -0.76 6.10
N GLY A 90 -3.98 -1.54 5.13
CA GLY A 90 -5.09 -2.47 5.29
C GLY A 90 -6.49 -1.88 5.02
N LEU A 91 -6.57 -0.63 4.55
CA LEU A 91 -7.84 0.01 4.20
C LEU A 91 -8.40 -0.57 2.90
N MET A 92 -9.69 -0.89 2.89
CA MET A 92 -10.40 -1.32 1.69
C MET A 92 -10.70 -0.10 0.81
N ILE A 93 -10.41 -0.20 -0.48
CA ILE A 93 -10.65 0.85 -1.46
C ILE A 93 -11.58 0.31 -2.54
N ARG A 94 -12.63 1.07 -2.88
CA ARG A 94 -13.56 0.73 -3.95
C ARG A 94 -13.62 1.85 -4.99
N VAL A 95 -13.32 1.48 -6.23
CA VAL A 95 -13.52 2.33 -7.41
C VAL A 95 -14.80 1.85 -8.10
N PRO A 96 -15.94 2.57 -7.95
CA PRO A 96 -17.25 2.05 -8.35
C PRO A 96 -17.49 2.08 -9.87
N ARG A 97 -16.75 2.92 -10.61
CA ARG A 97 -16.88 3.12 -12.05
C ARG A 97 -15.51 3.38 -12.66
N ALA A 98 -15.36 3.08 -13.95
CA ALA A 98 -14.13 3.39 -14.66
C ALA A 98 -13.80 4.90 -14.57
N GLN A 99 -12.52 5.20 -14.41
CA GLN A 99 -11.98 6.56 -14.30
C GLN A 99 -11.09 6.83 -15.51
N CYS A 100 -11.05 8.07 -15.97
CA CYS A 100 -10.28 8.49 -17.13
C CYS A 100 -9.50 9.75 -16.77
N ALA A 101 -8.22 9.81 -17.16
CA ALA A 101 -7.40 11.01 -17.04
C ALA A 101 -6.71 11.28 -18.39
N ASN A 102 -6.68 12.54 -18.81
CA ASN A 102 -5.91 12.95 -19.98
C ASN A 102 -4.42 13.05 -19.58
N LEU A 103 -3.59 12.18 -20.15
CA LEU A 103 -2.16 12.13 -19.86
C LEU A 103 -1.44 13.34 -20.43
N THR A 104 -1.81 13.76 -21.65
CA THR A 104 -1.22 14.91 -22.32
C THR A 104 -1.44 16.19 -21.51
N ASP A 105 -2.69 16.43 -21.06
CA ASP A 105 -3.02 17.59 -20.21
C ASP A 105 -2.33 17.56 -18.85
N TRP A 106 -2.10 16.36 -18.31
CA TRP A 106 -1.41 16.20 -17.03
C TRP A 106 0.09 16.47 -17.18
N LEU A 107 0.73 15.96 -18.24
CA LEU A 107 2.14 16.20 -18.56
C LEU A 107 2.43 17.68 -18.79
N ALA A 108 1.55 18.39 -19.51
CA ALA A 108 1.68 19.82 -19.78
C ALA A 108 1.65 20.69 -18.51
N LYS A 109 1.20 20.14 -17.37
CA LYS A 109 1.17 20.83 -16.07
C LYS A 109 2.38 20.52 -15.19
N GLN A 110 3.25 19.60 -15.61
CA GLN A 110 4.44 19.25 -14.85
C GLN A 110 5.56 20.27 -15.07
N ASP A 111 6.48 20.36 -14.09
CA ASP A 111 7.66 21.19 -14.21
C ASP A 111 8.65 20.60 -15.23
N GLU A 112 9.12 21.43 -16.18
CA GLU A 112 10.00 21.00 -17.26
C GLU A 112 11.34 20.46 -16.75
N ASN A 113 11.90 21.03 -15.67
CA ASN A 113 13.17 20.55 -15.12
C ASN A 113 13.01 19.13 -14.56
N THR A 114 11.91 18.89 -13.84
CA THR A 114 11.58 17.58 -13.28
C THR A 114 11.39 16.53 -14.38
N LEU A 115 10.73 16.89 -15.48
CA LEU A 115 10.57 15.99 -16.64
C LEU A 115 11.92 15.67 -17.29
N ASN A 116 12.77 16.66 -17.49
CA ASN A 116 14.10 16.48 -18.10
C ASN A 116 15.00 15.60 -17.24
N GLU A 117 15.03 15.80 -15.93
CA GLU A 117 15.78 14.95 -15.00
C GLU A 117 15.37 13.47 -15.09
N LYS A 118 14.06 13.19 -15.19
CA LYS A 118 13.54 11.81 -15.33
C LYS A 118 13.83 11.21 -16.71
N LEU A 119 13.90 12.02 -17.75
CA LEU A 119 14.22 11.60 -19.11
C LEU A 119 15.72 11.32 -19.31
N GLU A 120 16.60 12.15 -18.74
CA GLU A 120 18.06 11.93 -18.78
C GLU A 120 18.47 10.61 -18.11
N GLY A 121 17.75 10.20 -17.07
CA GLY A 121 17.92 8.90 -16.41
C GLY A 121 17.40 7.69 -17.20
N SER A 122 16.73 7.89 -18.34
CA SER A 122 16.01 6.84 -19.07
C SER A 122 16.69 6.50 -20.41
N PRO A 123 17.04 5.24 -20.69
CA PRO A 123 17.88 4.86 -21.84
C PRO A 123 17.20 5.01 -23.22
N SER A 124 15.89 5.28 -23.26
CA SER A 124 15.06 5.25 -24.47
C SER A 124 14.14 6.47 -24.64
N ASN A 125 14.48 7.62 -24.05
CA ASN A 125 13.65 8.84 -24.04
C ASN A 125 12.18 8.56 -23.63
N THR A 126 12.03 7.65 -22.67
CA THR A 126 10.74 7.16 -22.19
C THR A 126 10.55 7.64 -20.76
N LEU A 127 9.44 8.32 -20.50
CA LEU A 127 9.12 8.85 -19.18
C LEU A 127 8.33 7.80 -18.39
N PRO A 128 8.82 7.34 -17.21
CA PRO A 128 8.03 6.49 -16.33
C PRO A 128 6.96 7.32 -15.61
N VAL A 129 5.69 6.97 -15.82
CA VAL A 129 4.55 7.55 -15.10
C VAL A 129 3.84 6.44 -14.33
N TYR A 130 3.59 6.65 -13.04
CA TYR A 130 2.99 5.66 -12.17
C TYR A 130 1.51 5.99 -11.94
N VAL A 131 0.65 5.00 -12.13
CA VAL A 131 -0.76 5.07 -11.78
C VAL A 131 -0.93 4.52 -10.37
N THR A 132 -1.36 5.36 -9.45
CA THR A 132 -1.47 5.00 -8.03
C THR A 132 -2.88 5.20 -7.49
N LEU A 133 -3.26 4.39 -6.51
CA LEU A 133 -4.57 4.41 -5.86
C LEU A 133 -4.41 4.55 -4.34
N ALA A 134 -5.10 5.51 -3.75
CA ALA A 134 -5.13 5.72 -2.29
C ALA A 134 -6.57 5.78 -1.76
N TYR A 135 -6.71 5.43 -0.47
CA TYR A 135 -7.95 5.66 0.28
C TYR A 135 -8.05 7.14 0.68
N THR A 136 -9.26 7.69 0.68
CA THR A 136 -9.54 8.99 1.30
C THR A 136 -10.94 8.99 1.88
N ASP A 137 -11.18 9.82 2.88
CA ASP A 137 -12.53 10.06 3.38
C ASP A 137 -13.17 11.22 2.60
N CYS A 138 -14.40 11.03 2.16
CA CYS A 138 -15.22 12.09 1.58
C CYS A 138 -16.27 12.55 2.59
N LEU A 139 -16.19 13.82 3.00
CA LEU A 139 -17.22 14.48 3.79
C LEU A 139 -18.47 14.69 2.91
N THR A 140 -19.63 14.28 3.42
CA THR A 140 -20.89 14.25 2.66
C THR A 140 -22.08 14.61 3.54
N ASP A 141 -23.18 14.95 2.86
CA ASP A 141 -24.48 15.28 3.44
C ASP A 141 -24.39 16.39 4.49
N ASP A 142 -24.18 17.61 4.01
CA ASP A 142 -24.15 18.80 4.85
C ASP A 142 -25.50 19.01 5.53
N VAL A 143 -25.46 19.29 6.83
CA VAL A 143 -26.63 19.55 7.66
C VAL A 143 -26.47 20.85 8.43
N PRO A 144 -27.58 21.56 8.72
CA PRO A 144 -27.53 22.75 9.53
C PRO A 144 -27.01 22.47 10.94
N ILE A 145 -26.02 23.25 11.37
CA ILE A 145 -25.48 23.27 12.72
C ILE A 145 -25.93 24.53 13.48
N PRO A 146 -26.07 24.49 14.81
CA PRO A 146 -26.41 25.66 15.59
C PRO A 146 -25.37 26.78 15.42
N GLY A 147 -25.78 27.92 14.89
CA GLY A 147 -24.94 29.11 14.74
C GLY A 147 -25.00 30.05 15.93
N GLU A 148 -23.89 30.74 16.21
CA GLU A 148 -23.94 31.98 16.99
C GLU A 148 -24.56 33.11 16.14
N PRO A 149 -25.25 34.09 16.76
CA PRO A 149 -26.03 35.09 16.05
C PRO A 149 -25.14 36.15 15.38
N CYS A 150 -24.37 35.80 14.35
CA CYS A 150 -23.63 36.70 13.44
C CYS A 150 -22.91 35.96 12.27
N ARG A 151 -23.14 34.66 12.03
CA ARG A 151 -22.47 33.89 10.96
C ARG A 151 -23.25 33.87 9.64
N SER A 152 -22.53 33.75 8.52
CA SER A 152 -23.11 33.58 7.18
C SER A 152 -23.70 32.17 7.01
N GLU A 153 -24.67 32.00 6.10
CA GLU A 153 -25.38 30.72 5.89
C GLU A 153 -24.44 29.54 5.59
N ASP A 154 -23.36 29.75 4.82
CA ASP A 154 -22.35 28.71 4.54
C ASP A 154 -21.56 28.26 5.78
N GLU A 155 -21.53 29.06 6.85
CA GLU A 155 -20.90 28.71 8.13
C GLU A 155 -21.89 28.07 9.12
N LEU A 156 -23.13 27.84 8.68
CA LEU A 156 -24.19 27.16 9.43
C LEU A 156 -24.42 25.73 8.95
N GLU A 157 -23.63 25.23 8.02
CA GLU A 157 -23.70 23.83 7.57
C GLU A 157 -22.40 23.09 7.89
N ALA A 158 -22.54 21.81 8.25
CA ALA A 158 -21.39 20.92 8.42
C ALA A 158 -21.73 19.52 7.90
N PRO A 159 -20.73 18.79 7.37
CA PRO A 159 -20.93 17.43 6.88
C PRO A 159 -21.35 16.50 8.00
N SER A 160 -22.43 15.75 7.78
CA SER A 160 -22.94 14.78 8.77
C SER A 160 -22.42 13.36 8.56
N ARG A 161 -21.85 13.05 7.38
CA ARG A 161 -21.42 11.69 7.03
C ARG A 161 -20.02 11.66 6.43
N LEU A 162 -19.29 10.60 6.76
CA LEU A 162 -18.07 10.19 6.05
C LEU A 162 -18.43 9.06 5.09
N LYS A 163 -17.95 9.19 3.86
CA LYS A 163 -18.07 8.17 2.82
C LYS A 163 -16.68 7.73 2.38
N ASP A 164 -16.48 6.42 2.29
CA ASP A 164 -15.28 5.84 1.69
C ASP A 164 -15.08 6.40 0.28
N GLY A 165 -13.95 7.07 0.10
CA GLY A 165 -13.50 7.66 -1.15
C GLY A 165 -12.23 6.98 -1.66
N PHE A 166 -11.79 7.45 -2.81
CA PHE A 166 -10.53 7.03 -3.40
C PHE A 166 -9.88 8.19 -4.14
N VAL A 167 -8.56 8.14 -4.25
CA VAL A 167 -7.77 9.07 -5.04
C VAL A 167 -6.97 8.26 -6.04
N LEU A 168 -7.22 8.50 -7.33
CA LEU A 168 -6.41 7.97 -8.43
C LEU A 168 -5.52 9.09 -8.95
N GLU A 169 -4.21 8.84 -8.97
CA GLU A 169 -3.21 9.83 -9.33
C GLU A 169 -2.19 9.28 -10.30
N LEU A 170 -1.78 10.14 -11.22
CA LEU A 170 -0.56 10.00 -12.01
C LEU A 170 0.59 10.63 -11.23
N SER A 171 1.70 9.93 -11.13
CA SER A 171 2.90 10.36 -10.39
C SER A 171 4.16 10.10 -11.21
N LEU A 172 5.18 10.97 -11.08
CA LEU A 172 6.51 10.75 -11.66
C LEU A 172 7.40 9.86 -10.76
N ASP A 173 7.02 9.71 -9.49
CA ASP A 173 7.72 8.89 -8.52
C ASP A 173 6.92 7.62 -8.19
N PRO A 174 7.58 6.47 -8.07
CA PRO A 174 6.92 5.23 -7.66
C PRO A 174 6.40 5.35 -6.22
N PRO A 175 5.25 4.73 -5.89
CA PRO A 175 4.81 4.64 -4.51
C PRO A 175 5.77 3.75 -3.70
N ALA A 176 5.86 3.99 -2.39
CA ALA A 176 6.65 3.15 -1.50
C ALA A 176 6.00 1.76 -1.35
N GLN A 177 6.69 0.70 -1.79
CA GLN A 177 6.19 -0.69 -1.75
C GLN A 177 7.15 -1.63 -0.99
N CYS A 178 7.84 -1.11 0.02
CA CYS A 178 9.00 -1.74 0.63
C CYS A 178 8.76 -3.17 1.17
N GLU A 179 7.63 -3.46 1.83
CA GLU A 179 7.32 -4.83 2.27
C GLU A 179 7.08 -5.79 1.09
N GLU A 180 6.40 -5.33 0.03
CA GLU A 180 6.14 -6.15 -1.16
C GLU A 180 7.44 -6.44 -1.91
N ASP A 181 8.27 -5.41 -2.10
CA ASP A 181 9.56 -5.55 -2.77
C ASP A 181 10.50 -6.49 -1.98
N ALA A 182 10.55 -6.35 -0.65
CA ALA A 182 11.33 -7.22 0.21
C ALA A 182 10.81 -8.67 0.19
N LEU A 183 9.49 -8.87 0.23
CA LEU A 183 8.87 -10.20 0.15
C LEU A 183 9.22 -10.89 -1.17
N ARG A 184 9.06 -10.19 -2.30
CA ARG A 184 9.37 -10.74 -3.62
C ARG A 184 10.83 -11.10 -3.76
N LYS A 185 11.75 -10.22 -3.33
CA LYS A 185 13.20 -10.48 -3.34
C LYS A 185 13.58 -11.65 -2.45
N TYR A 186 12.98 -11.75 -1.26
CA TYR A 186 13.24 -12.86 -0.34
C TYR A 186 12.81 -14.20 -0.95
N VAL A 187 11.61 -14.27 -1.54
CA VAL A 187 11.11 -15.49 -2.20
C VAL A 187 11.93 -15.83 -3.43
N GLN A 188 12.28 -14.84 -4.25
CA GLN A 188 13.13 -15.04 -5.43
C GLN A 188 14.50 -15.59 -5.03
N TRP A 189 15.13 -15.01 -4.01
CA TRP A 189 16.43 -15.50 -3.53
C TRP A 189 16.36 -16.92 -2.98
N LEU A 190 15.29 -17.27 -2.25
CA LEU A 190 15.09 -18.65 -1.80
C LEU A 190 14.97 -19.60 -3.00
N ALA A 191 14.24 -19.21 -4.04
CA ALA A 191 14.10 -20.01 -5.25
C ALA A 191 15.43 -20.18 -6.00
N ASP A 192 16.24 -19.12 -6.10
CA ASP A 192 17.53 -19.15 -6.79
C ASP A 192 18.60 -19.91 -5.99
N SER A 193 18.56 -19.83 -4.65
CA SER A 193 19.57 -20.41 -3.76
C SER A 193 19.32 -21.87 -3.42
N ILE A 194 18.07 -22.35 -3.49
CA ILE A 194 17.72 -23.73 -3.13
C ILE A 194 17.77 -24.62 -4.37
N HIS A 195 18.65 -25.61 -4.34
CA HIS A 195 18.75 -26.65 -5.37
C HIS A 195 18.31 -28.00 -4.80
N LEU A 196 17.38 -28.65 -5.50
CA LEU A 196 16.80 -29.92 -5.08
C LEU A 196 17.54 -31.11 -5.70
N THR A 197 17.82 -32.12 -4.89
CA THR A 197 18.39 -33.40 -5.36
C THR A 197 17.92 -34.54 -4.46
N ALA A 198 17.80 -35.74 -5.04
CA ALA A 198 17.33 -36.93 -4.32
C ALA A 198 18.36 -37.49 -3.32
N ASP A 199 19.65 -37.22 -3.52
CA ASP A 199 20.75 -37.89 -2.82
C ASP A 199 21.62 -36.94 -1.97
N ALA A 200 21.14 -35.71 -1.71
CA ALA A 200 21.91 -34.77 -0.90
C ALA A 200 21.84 -35.07 0.60
N SER A 201 23.00 -34.97 1.25
CA SER A 201 23.08 -34.73 2.69
C SER A 201 22.78 -33.26 2.93
N ALA A 202 21.55 -32.93 3.30
CA ALA A 202 21.14 -31.56 3.53
C ALA A 202 21.89 -30.94 4.73
N PRO A 203 22.21 -29.64 4.69
CA PRO A 203 22.84 -28.96 5.82
C PRO A 203 21.87 -28.87 7.00
N ASP A 204 22.35 -28.90 8.24
CA ASP A 204 21.49 -28.73 9.41
C ASP A 204 20.60 -27.47 9.32
N VAL A 205 19.36 -27.56 9.79
CA VAL A 205 18.34 -26.49 9.66
C VAL A 205 18.77 -25.21 10.38
N GLU A 206 19.49 -25.29 11.50
CA GLU A 206 19.99 -24.09 12.18
C GLU A 206 21.14 -23.43 11.43
N SER A 207 21.96 -24.23 10.75
CA SER A 207 23.00 -23.71 9.86
C SER A 207 22.39 -23.00 8.65
N PHE A 208 21.32 -23.55 8.08
CA PHE A 208 20.52 -22.90 7.03
C PHE A 208 19.92 -21.57 7.51
N ARG A 209 19.28 -21.54 8.69
CA ARG A 209 18.73 -20.31 9.27
C ARG A 209 19.79 -19.24 9.47
N ARG A 210 20.96 -19.61 9.98
CA ARG A 210 22.08 -18.69 10.18
C ARG A 210 22.56 -18.09 8.86
N ALA A 211 22.73 -18.93 7.84
CA ALA A 211 23.14 -18.46 6.52
C ALA A 211 22.13 -17.47 5.90
N ILE A 212 20.82 -17.68 6.11
CA ILE A 212 19.80 -16.69 5.70
C ILE A 212 20.00 -15.37 6.43
N ARG A 213 20.17 -15.38 7.76
CA ARG A 213 20.37 -14.15 8.55
C ARG A 213 21.62 -13.39 8.13
N ASP A 214 22.72 -14.11 7.88
CA ASP A 214 23.98 -13.52 7.45
C ASP A 214 23.88 -12.93 6.03
N ALA A 215 23.00 -13.50 5.19
CA ALA A 215 22.75 -13.01 3.85
C ALA A 215 21.88 -11.75 3.81
N VAL A 216 20.93 -11.58 4.74
CA VAL A 216 19.99 -10.45 4.72
C VAL A 216 20.63 -9.19 5.32
N HIS A 217 20.80 -8.15 4.50
CA HIS A 217 21.15 -6.81 4.98
C HIS A 217 19.93 -5.89 4.96
N ILE A 218 19.68 -5.23 6.10
CA ILE A 218 18.59 -4.27 6.28
C ILE A 218 19.19 -2.88 6.34
N ALA A 219 18.98 -2.08 5.29
CA ALA A 219 19.40 -0.69 5.24
C ALA A 219 18.57 0.20 6.19
N SER A 220 19.14 1.34 6.62
CA SER A 220 18.45 2.34 7.44
C SER A 220 18.49 3.70 6.73
N PRO A 221 17.33 4.33 6.41
CA PRO A 221 15.98 3.83 6.63
C PRO A 221 15.64 2.63 5.71
N PRO A 222 14.80 1.67 6.16
CA PRO A 222 14.47 0.46 5.39
C PRO A 222 13.63 0.73 4.13
N CYS A 223 13.18 1.97 3.95
CA CYS A 223 12.36 2.45 2.85
C CYS A 223 12.77 3.90 2.52
N PRO A 224 12.98 4.28 1.24
CA PRO A 224 12.78 3.53 0.01
C PRO A 224 13.98 2.65 -0.39
N ALA A 225 14.91 2.38 0.52
CA ALA A 225 16.16 1.69 0.22
C ALA A 225 15.90 0.30 -0.41
N LEU A 226 16.10 0.26 -1.74
CA LEU A 226 15.91 -0.88 -2.64
C LEU A 226 16.90 -2.03 -2.42
N GLU A 227 17.83 -1.89 -1.48
CA GLU A 227 18.81 -2.92 -1.20
C GLU A 227 18.31 -3.81 -0.06
N PHE A 228 17.43 -4.75 -0.41
CA PHE A 228 17.52 -6.07 0.20
C PHE A 228 18.89 -6.61 -0.26
N GLY A 229 19.94 -6.20 0.45
CA GLY A 229 21.31 -6.48 0.11
C GLY A 229 21.58 -7.91 0.47
N ILE A 230 21.11 -8.84 -0.36
CA ILE A 230 21.56 -10.21 -0.24
C ILE A 230 22.98 -10.21 -0.76
N SER A 231 23.93 -10.48 0.12
CA SER A 231 25.34 -10.58 -0.27
C SER A 231 25.48 -11.51 -1.47
N SER A 232 26.06 -10.97 -2.56
CA SER A 232 26.48 -11.76 -3.70
C SER A 232 27.88 -12.33 -3.43
N PRO A 233 28.13 -13.61 -3.72
CA PRO A 233 27.21 -14.57 -4.32
C PRO A 233 26.25 -15.22 -3.30
N PRO A 234 25.04 -15.62 -3.72
CA PRO A 234 24.11 -16.35 -2.88
C PRO A 234 24.73 -17.65 -2.39
N THR A 235 24.50 -17.97 -1.11
CA THR A 235 24.86 -19.29 -0.57
C THR A 235 23.94 -20.32 -1.21
N ASN A 236 24.50 -21.23 -2.01
CA ASN A 236 23.70 -22.30 -2.62
C ASN A 236 23.45 -23.42 -1.60
N PHE A 237 22.18 -23.78 -1.42
CA PHE A 237 21.74 -24.85 -0.53
C PHE A 237 21.25 -26.03 -1.34
N THR A 238 21.95 -27.15 -1.19
CA THR A 238 21.53 -28.42 -1.79
C THR A 238 20.67 -29.17 -0.78
N ILE A 239 19.37 -29.29 -1.05
CA ILE A 239 18.36 -29.83 -0.12
C ILE A 239 17.74 -31.10 -0.71
N ASN A 240 17.53 -32.10 0.14
CA ASN A 240 16.81 -33.30 -0.24
C ASN A 240 15.34 -32.96 -0.55
N VAL A 241 14.80 -33.46 -1.67
CA VAL A 241 13.39 -33.23 -2.06
C VAL A 241 12.42 -33.60 -0.93
N GLY A 242 12.67 -34.68 -0.20
CA GLY A 242 11.83 -35.14 0.92
C GLY A 242 11.85 -34.21 2.13
N GLU A 243 12.86 -33.35 2.27
CA GLU A 243 13.03 -32.44 3.41
C GLU A 243 12.64 -30.99 3.10
N LEU A 244 12.34 -30.67 1.84
CA LEU A 244 12.05 -29.30 1.39
C LEU A 244 11.01 -28.58 2.26
N SER A 245 9.95 -29.28 2.69
CA SER A 245 8.91 -28.70 3.54
C SER A 245 9.45 -28.18 4.89
N THR A 246 10.44 -28.87 5.48
CA THR A 246 11.08 -28.49 6.73
C THR A 246 11.90 -27.20 6.56
N TYR A 247 12.66 -27.09 5.46
CA TYR A 247 13.48 -25.91 5.19
C TYR A 247 12.64 -24.69 4.80
N LEU A 248 11.61 -24.87 3.95
CA LEU A 248 10.69 -23.77 3.62
C LEU A 248 9.95 -23.28 4.86
N ARG A 249 9.49 -24.18 5.73
CA ARG A 249 8.89 -23.79 7.02
C ARG A 249 9.85 -22.99 7.88
N ALA A 250 11.14 -23.36 7.92
CA ALA A 250 12.15 -22.62 8.65
C ALA A 250 12.40 -21.22 8.05
N ALA A 251 12.48 -21.10 6.73
CA ALA A 251 12.64 -19.83 6.02
C ALA A 251 11.42 -18.90 6.23
N PHE A 252 10.20 -19.41 6.05
CA PHE A 252 8.99 -18.61 6.23
C PHE A 252 8.81 -18.13 7.68
N LEU A 253 9.24 -18.94 8.65
CA LEU A 253 9.22 -18.50 10.04
C LEU A 253 10.16 -17.31 10.26
N LEU A 254 11.39 -17.34 9.74
CA LEU A 254 12.31 -16.20 9.80
C LEU A 254 11.71 -14.95 9.16
N TRP A 255 11.08 -15.09 7.99
CA TRP A 255 10.40 -13.98 7.35
C TRP A 255 9.37 -13.33 8.27
N VAL A 256 8.45 -14.12 8.82
CA VAL A 256 7.34 -13.60 9.64
C VAL A 256 7.82 -13.01 10.97
N THR A 257 8.80 -13.63 11.63
CA THR A 257 9.19 -13.24 12.99
C THR A 257 10.33 -12.25 13.07
N GLU A 258 11.25 -12.26 12.10
CA GLU A 258 12.47 -11.45 12.15
C GLU A 258 12.48 -10.38 11.05
N PHE A 259 12.14 -10.73 9.81
CA PHE A 259 12.33 -9.81 8.68
C PHE A 259 11.15 -8.87 8.47
N ARG A 260 9.94 -9.40 8.32
CA ARG A 260 8.72 -8.63 8.04
C ARG A 260 8.52 -7.41 8.97
N PRO A 261 8.80 -7.47 10.29
CA PRO A 261 8.64 -6.31 11.17
C PRO A 261 9.46 -5.07 10.79
N TYR A 262 10.57 -5.21 10.04
CA TYR A 262 11.39 -4.07 9.61
C TYR A 262 10.78 -3.27 8.45
N TRP A 263 9.96 -3.91 7.61
CA TRP A 263 9.35 -3.28 6.42
C TRP A 263 7.84 -3.06 6.56
N LYS A 264 7.22 -3.66 7.57
CA LYS A 264 5.80 -3.48 7.84
C LYS A 264 5.54 -2.04 8.27
N ILE A 265 4.71 -1.35 7.49
CA ILE A 265 4.16 -0.04 7.88
C ILE A 265 3.16 -0.31 9.00
N GLU A 266 3.51 0.05 10.24
CA GLU A 266 2.59 -0.09 11.35
C GLU A 266 1.38 0.84 11.14
N PRO A 267 0.13 0.32 11.25
CA PRO A 267 -1.07 1.09 10.96
C PRO A 267 -1.25 2.32 11.82
N ASN A 268 -0.58 2.47 12.95
CA ASN A 268 -0.43 3.66 13.78
C ASN A 268 0.59 3.26 14.86
N GLU A 269 1.50 4.16 15.28
CA GLU A 269 2.30 3.88 16.48
C GLU A 269 1.33 3.51 17.62
N PRO A 270 1.51 2.35 18.28
CA PRO A 270 0.74 2.04 19.46
C PRO A 270 1.03 3.16 20.47
N GLY A 271 -0.03 3.80 20.97
CA GLY A 271 0.10 4.58 22.20
C GLY A 271 0.77 3.70 23.26
N PRO A 272 1.55 4.27 24.19
CA PRO A 272 2.39 3.51 25.12
C PRO A 272 1.60 2.36 25.74
N GLY A 273 2.18 1.17 25.68
CA GLY A 273 1.62 -0.05 26.26
C GLY A 273 1.22 0.19 27.72
N CYS A 274 0.26 -0.60 28.22
CA CYS A 274 -0.26 -0.46 29.58
C CYS A 274 0.87 -0.42 30.62
N GLY A 275 1.27 0.78 31.04
CA GLY A 275 2.37 1.01 31.97
C GLY A 275 3.12 2.33 31.79
N GLU A 276 3.08 2.96 30.62
CA GLU A 276 3.87 4.18 30.37
C GLU A 276 2.99 5.43 30.20
N THR A 277 3.27 6.44 31.03
CA THR A 277 2.60 7.74 30.99
C THR A 277 2.94 8.47 29.70
N ALA A 278 1.96 8.53 28.78
CA ALA A 278 2.07 9.23 27.51
C ALA A 278 2.41 10.72 27.71
N SER A 279 3.62 11.12 27.33
CA SER A 279 3.91 12.50 26.94
C SER A 279 3.41 12.68 25.52
N ALA A 280 2.50 13.62 25.31
CA ALA A 280 1.98 13.97 23.99
C ALA A 280 3.09 14.58 23.13
N SER A 281 3.81 13.74 22.36
CA SER A 281 4.59 14.19 21.23
C SER A 281 3.67 14.27 20.02
N GLN A 282 3.58 15.48 19.48
CA GLN A 282 2.93 15.81 18.23
C GLN A 282 3.51 14.89 17.14
N ALA A 283 2.68 13.98 16.61
CA ALA A 283 3.03 13.19 15.45
C ALA A 283 3.08 14.12 14.23
N SER A 284 4.28 14.43 13.77
CA SER A 284 4.53 15.09 12.49
C SER A 284 3.91 14.28 11.36
N GLU A 285 3.15 14.96 10.49
CA GLU A 285 2.54 14.48 9.25
C GLU A 285 3.58 14.09 8.17
N GLU A 286 4.66 13.39 8.51
CA GLU A 286 5.47 12.70 7.50
C GLU A 286 4.86 11.32 7.25
N THR A 287 3.65 11.34 6.67
CA THR A 287 2.91 10.14 6.29
C THR A 287 3.65 9.39 5.19
N VAL A 288 4.17 8.21 5.52
CA VAL A 288 4.54 7.20 4.52
C VAL A 288 3.38 7.07 3.52
N PRO A 289 3.61 7.24 2.20
CA PRO A 289 2.54 7.28 1.22
C PRO A 289 1.76 5.95 1.20
N ASN A 290 0.50 5.98 1.64
CA ASN A 290 -0.42 4.83 1.66
C ASN A 290 -1.08 4.62 0.28
N LYS A 291 -0.24 4.41 -0.75
CA LYS A 291 -0.68 4.28 -2.14
C LYS A 291 -0.40 2.87 -2.66
N VAL A 292 -1.32 2.33 -3.44
CA VAL A 292 -1.17 1.06 -4.18
C VAL A 292 -0.72 1.39 -5.60
N LEU A 293 0.33 0.72 -6.10
CA LEU A 293 0.68 0.79 -7.52
C LEU A 293 -0.32 -0.01 -8.34
N LEU A 294 -0.88 0.59 -9.39
CA LEU A 294 -1.72 -0.11 -10.37
C LEU A 294 -0.95 -0.48 -11.62
N ALA A 295 -0.16 0.46 -12.16
CA ALA A 295 0.70 0.23 -13.32
C ALA A 295 1.81 1.26 -13.41
N ARG A 296 2.91 0.89 -14.06
CA ARG A 296 3.93 1.80 -14.57
C ARG A 296 3.69 1.97 -16.07
N LEU A 297 3.47 3.21 -16.49
CA LEU A 297 3.36 3.61 -17.88
C LEU A 297 4.74 4.02 -18.38
N GLU A 298 5.15 3.46 -19.50
CA GLU A 298 6.32 3.86 -20.25
C GLU A 298 5.85 4.75 -21.38
N VAL A 299 5.95 6.07 -21.15
CA VAL A 299 5.44 7.09 -22.07
C VAL A 299 6.58 7.53 -22.99
N PRO A 300 6.58 7.14 -24.27
CA PRO A 300 7.57 7.64 -25.21
C PRO A 300 7.36 9.15 -25.40
N MET A 301 8.42 9.94 -25.29
CA MET A 301 8.35 11.41 -25.40
C MET A 301 8.94 11.86 -26.74
N THR A 302 8.28 12.80 -27.42
CA THR A 302 8.79 13.52 -28.59
C THR A 302 8.81 15.01 -28.25
N GLY A 303 9.95 15.50 -27.73
CA GLY A 303 9.98 16.81 -27.06
C GLY A 303 9.23 16.74 -25.73
N ASN A 304 8.34 17.71 -25.48
CA ASN A 304 7.53 17.78 -24.25
C ASN A 304 6.16 17.10 -24.38
N GLU A 305 5.89 16.45 -25.51
CA GLU A 305 4.62 15.78 -25.77
C GLU A 305 4.78 14.25 -25.81
N PRO A 306 3.78 13.49 -25.33
CA PRO A 306 3.77 12.04 -25.49
C PRO A 306 3.68 11.69 -26.98
N GLY A 307 4.65 10.94 -27.49
CA GLY A 307 4.75 10.55 -28.89
C GLY A 307 4.85 9.04 -29.05
N GLY A 308 3.81 8.42 -29.60
CA GLY A 308 3.76 6.97 -29.82
C GLY A 308 2.78 6.25 -28.88
N GLU A 309 2.83 4.92 -28.91
CA GLU A 309 1.96 4.07 -28.08
C GLU A 309 2.56 3.91 -26.67
N VAL A 310 1.75 4.16 -25.63
CA VAL A 310 2.17 4.00 -24.23
C VAL A 310 2.21 2.52 -23.89
N THR A 311 3.36 2.06 -23.39
CA THR A 311 3.51 0.67 -22.90
C THR A 311 3.13 0.60 -21.43
N ILE A 312 2.37 -0.43 -21.05
CA ILE A 312 1.90 -0.63 -19.68
C ILE A 312 2.69 -1.80 -19.07
N ASN A 313 3.45 -1.52 -18.02
CA ASN A 313 4.16 -2.51 -17.22
C ASN A 313 3.45 -2.69 -15.87
N GLU A 314 3.02 -3.91 -15.57
CA GLU A 314 2.36 -4.28 -14.30
C GLU A 314 3.22 -5.23 -13.44
N ASP A 315 4.50 -5.43 -13.76
CA ASP A 315 5.35 -6.44 -13.09
C ASP A 315 5.47 -6.17 -11.58
N ASN A 316 5.52 -4.89 -11.19
CA ASN A 316 5.64 -4.45 -9.79
C ASN A 316 4.29 -4.21 -9.10
N ARG A 317 3.17 -4.56 -9.74
CA ARG A 317 1.83 -4.37 -9.20
C ARG A 317 1.57 -5.41 -8.09
N PRO A 318 1.24 -5.00 -6.84
CA PRO A 318 0.77 -5.92 -5.82
C PRO A 318 -0.68 -6.32 -6.09
N TYR A 319 -0.99 -7.61 -5.94
CA TYR A 319 -2.34 -8.14 -6.10
C TYR A 319 -2.57 -9.33 -5.17
N LEU A 320 -3.84 -9.53 -4.81
CA LEU A 320 -4.28 -10.55 -3.87
C LEU A 320 -5.20 -11.55 -4.59
N LEU A 321 -4.85 -12.83 -4.52
CA LEU A 321 -5.72 -13.91 -4.99
C LEU A 321 -6.57 -14.43 -3.84
N HIS A 322 -7.87 -14.59 -4.08
CA HIS A 322 -8.74 -15.19 -3.08
C HIS A 322 -8.44 -16.68 -2.89
N LEU A 323 -8.63 -17.19 -1.67
CA LEU A 323 -8.25 -18.56 -1.28
C LEU A 323 -8.84 -19.64 -2.19
N ARG A 324 -10.09 -19.47 -2.66
CA ARG A 324 -10.70 -20.44 -3.59
C ARG A 324 -9.91 -20.58 -4.90
N MET A 325 -9.34 -19.51 -5.45
CA MET A 325 -8.52 -19.60 -6.67
C MET A 325 -7.22 -20.37 -6.40
N LEU A 326 -6.57 -20.12 -5.26
CA LEU A 326 -5.38 -20.87 -4.85
C LEU A 326 -5.68 -22.35 -4.62
N GLN A 327 -6.84 -22.68 -4.04
CA GLN A 327 -7.31 -24.06 -3.90
C GLN A 327 -7.46 -24.76 -5.26
N GLU A 328 -8.14 -24.13 -6.22
CA GLU A 328 -8.28 -24.69 -7.58
C GLU A 328 -6.92 -24.87 -8.26
N TRP A 329 -6.01 -23.90 -8.10
CA TRP A 329 -4.65 -23.98 -8.66
C TRP A 329 -3.87 -25.17 -8.11
N MET A 330 -3.91 -25.40 -6.80
CA MET A 330 -3.26 -26.54 -6.16
C MET A 330 -3.82 -27.88 -6.64
N LEU A 331 -5.15 -27.99 -6.79
CA LEU A 331 -5.81 -29.21 -7.28
C LEU A 331 -5.50 -29.52 -8.75
N CYS A 332 -5.33 -28.49 -9.59
CA CYS A 332 -5.00 -28.67 -11.01
C CYS A 332 -3.55 -29.11 -11.25
N ARG A 333 -2.65 -28.91 -10.30
CA ARG A 333 -1.20 -29.14 -10.48
C ARG A 333 -0.83 -30.63 -10.53
N GLU A 334 -1.68 -31.52 -10.04
CA GLU A 334 -1.44 -32.99 -10.06
C GLU A 334 -1.69 -33.65 -11.44
N GLY A 335 -1.99 -32.87 -12.48
CA GLY A 335 -2.41 -33.39 -13.80
C GLY A 335 -1.36 -33.38 -14.93
N LYS A 336 -0.10 -33.01 -14.70
CA LYS A 336 0.95 -33.03 -15.74
C LYS A 336 2.28 -33.59 -15.23
N GLN A 337 2.38 -34.92 -15.22
CA GLN A 337 3.64 -35.63 -15.39
C GLN A 337 3.59 -36.27 -16.78
N ASP A 338 4.19 -35.61 -17.77
CA ASP A 338 4.61 -36.23 -19.04
C ASP A 338 6.12 -36.05 -19.18
#